data_AF-A0A7S4JJM1-F1
#
_entry.id   AF-A0A7S4JJM1-F1
#
_cell.length_a   1.000
_cell.length_b   1.000
_cell.length_c   1.000
_cell.angle_alpha   90.00
_cell.angle_beta   90.00
_cell.angle_gamma   90.00
#
_symmetry.space_group_name_H-M   'P 1'
#
loop_
_entity.id
_entity.type
_entity.pdbx_description
1 polymer ?
#
loop_
_entity_poly.entity_id
_entity_poly.type
_entity_poly.pdbx_seq_one_letter_code
_entity_poly.pdbx_strand_id
1 'polypeptide(L)'
;MVRKARNKKRRAGRIGKVKLKTSAYAKYKPPQICDHAVRSTWDPTKTPRINLANMGLASTVNESVSKRNLGQTLPDGVDGEHLRRKKEDGKTAIELFDIPESDDIPKRTKSQVMLPLSVEDQEYVARCMAKHGDDYSKMSRDIKVNDMQHTENKLRKMGARFLLLEEGQRRVEVPEGVKGLVLSVRGQ
;
A
#
# COMPACT_ATOMS: atom_id res chain seq x y z
N MET A 1 0.42 -35.65 56.38
CA MET A 1 -0.60 -35.34 55.34
C MET A 1 -0.38 -33.91 54.84
N VAL A 2 0.27 -33.72 53.69
CA VAL A 2 0.48 -32.37 53.12
C VAL A 2 -0.55 -32.14 52.01
N ARG A 3 -1.48 -31.21 52.25
CA ARG A 3 -2.52 -30.81 51.30
C ARG A 3 -1.86 -30.06 50.13
N LYS A 4 -1.85 -30.66 48.93
CA LYS A 4 -1.45 -29.99 47.69
C LYS A 4 -2.43 -28.85 47.40
N ALA A 5 -1.95 -27.61 47.40
CA ALA A 5 -2.71 -26.45 46.97
C ALA A 5 -3.10 -26.61 45.49
N ARG A 6 -4.40 -26.60 45.20
CA ARG A 6 -4.93 -26.52 43.82
C ARG A 6 -4.40 -25.25 43.17
N ASN A 7 -3.67 -25.42 42.09
CA ASN A 7 -3.11 -24.33 41.29
C ASN A 7 -4.25 -23.39 40.84
N LYS A 8 -4.33 -22.21 41.45
CA LYS A 8 -5.33 -21.18 41.12
C LYS A 8 -4.97 -20.63 39.74
N LYS A 9 -5.69 -21.05 38.69
CA LYS A 9 -5.51 -20.57 37.31
C LYS A 9 -5.48 -19.04 37.32
N ARG A 10 -4.29 -18.47 37.09
CA ARG A 10 -4.06 -17.03 36.99
C ARG A 10 -4.77 -16.54 35.71
N ARG A 11 -5.65 -15.54 35.88
CA ARG A 11 -6.23 -14.64 34.84
C ARG A 11 -6.04 -15.14 33.40
N ALA A 12 -6.99 -15.95 32.92
CA ALA A 12 -7.24 -16.02 31.48
C ALA A 12 -7.85 -14.67 31.07
N GLY A 13 -7.01 -13.72 30.67
CA GLY A 13 -7.48 -12.47 30.10
C GLY A 13 -8.33 -12.78 28.87
N ARG A 14 -9.65 -12.54 28.96
CA ARG A 14 -10.60 -12.39 27.85
C ARG A 14 -10.28 -13.24 26.60
N ILE A 15 -10.07 -14.56 26.76
CA ILE A 15 -9.96 -15.52 25.65
C ILE A 15 -11.37 -15.93 25.23
N GLY A 16 -12.20 -14.93 24.98
CA GLY A 16 -13.42 -15.08 24.22
C GLY A 16 -13.29 -14.06 23.12
N LYS A 17 -13.23 -14.51 21.86
CA LYS A 17 -13.44 -13.60 20.73
C LYS A 17 -14.72 -12.85 21.05
N VAL A 18 -14.63 -11.56 21.36
CA VAL A 18 -15.82 -10.72 21.47
C VAL A 18 -16.46 -10.88 20.09
N LYS A 19 -17.63 -11.54 20.03
CA LYS A 19 -18.38 -11.61 18.78
C LYS A 19 -18.64 -10.16 18.40
N LEU A 20 -17.91 -9.65 17.41
CA LEU A 20 -18.23 -8.39 16.79
C LEU A 20 -19.70 -8.50 16.41
N LYS A 21 -20.51 -7.54 16.85
CA LYS A 21 -21.94 -7.50 16.51
C LYS A 21 -22.01 -7.65 14.99
N THR A 22 -22.50 -8.80 14.55
CA THR A 22 -22.54 -9.16 13.13
C THR A 22 -23.35 -8.12 12.37
N SER A 23 -22.95 -7.88 11.13
CA SER A 23 -23.46 -6.92 10.14
C SER A 23 -24.99 -6.77 9.99
N ALA A 24 -25.80 -7.57 10.68
CA ALA A 24 -27.27 -7.51 10.69
C ALA A 24 -27.83 -6.18 11.24
N TYR A 25 -27.02 -5.36 11.92
CA TYR A 25 -27.40 -4.01 12.36
C TYR A 25 -26.72 -2.88 11.59
N ALA A 26 -25.93 -3.19 10.55
CA ALA A 26 -25.32 -2.15 9.73
C ALA A 26 -26.39 -1.53 8.82
N LYS A 27 -26.96 -0.40 9.24
CA LYS A 27 -27.87 0.39 8.41
C LYS A 27 -27.06 1.13 7.34
N TYR A 28 -27.38 0.92 6.07
CA TYR A 28 -26.73 1.59 4.95
C TYR A 28 -27.39 2.95 4.73
N LYS A 29 -26.62 4.02 4.89
CA LYS A 29 -27.08 5.38 4.61
C LYS A 29 -27.27 5.55 3.09
N PRO A 30 -28.35 6.20 2.63
CA PRO A 30 -28.52 6.50 1.22
C PRO A 30 -27.46 7.49 0.74
N PRO A 31 -27.05 7.42 -0.54
CA PRO A 31 -26.28 8.49 -1.17
C PRO A 31 -27.10 9.78 -1.27
N GLN A 32 -26.46 10.87 -1.68
CA GLN A 32 -27.12 12.15 -1.91
C GLN A 32 -28.02 12.08 -3.16
N ILE A 33 -29.20 11.49 -3.01
CA ILE A 33 -30.25 11.43 -4.02
C ILE A 33 -31.11 12.69 -3.89
N CYS A 34 -31.14 13.52 -4.92
CA CYS A 34 -31.94 14.75 -4.94
C CYS A 34 -33.44 14.47 -5.11
N ASP A 35 -33.79 13.49 -5.94
CA ASP A 35 -35.18 13.13 -6.17
C ASP A 35 -35.79 12.42 -4.95
N HIS A 36 -36.96 12.90 -4.52
CA HIS A 36 -37.65 12.40 -3.36
C HIS A 36 -38.21 10.99 -3.58
N ALA A 37 -38.71 10.70 -4.78
CA ALA A 37 -39.30 9.40 -5.10
C ALA A 37 -38.22 8.30 -5.12
N VAL A 38 -37.08 8.54 -5.76
CA VAL A 38 -35.95 7.59 -5.72
C VAL A 38 -35.41 7.43 -4.30
N ARG A 39 -35.32 8.52 -3.52
CA ARG A 39 -34.85 8.44 -2.12
C ARG A 39 -35.77 7.58 -1.24
N SER A 40 -37.09 7.64 -1.42
CA SER A 40 -38.03 6.86 -0.59
C SER A 40 -37.94 5.35 -0.82
N THR A 41 -37.48 4.92 -2.00
CA THR A 41 -37.27 3.50 -2.33
C THR A 41 -36.02 2.88 -1.68
N TRP A 42 -35.17 3.67 -1.00
CA TRP A 42 -33.96 3.18 -0.34
C TRP A 42 -34.27 2.46 0.98
N ASP A 43 -33.96 1.16 1.05
CA ASP A 43 -34.11 0.36 2.27
C ASP A 43 -32.77 0.31 3.06
N PRO A 44 -32.68 0.90 4.27
CA PRO A 44 -31.44 0.95 5.04
C PRO A 44 -30.97 -0.43 5.51
N THR A 45 -31.81 -1.47 5.46
CA THR A 45 -31.44 -2.83 5.88
C THR A 45 -30.75 -3.62 4.77
N LYS A 46 -30.93 -3.21 3.51
CA LYS A 46 -30.38 -3.87 2.33
C LYS A 46 -29.05 -3.24 1.94
N THR A 47 -28.17 -4.06 1.35
CA THR A 47 -26.88 -3.58 0.87
C THR A 47 -27.06 -2.54 -0.25
N PRO A 48 -26.14 -1.58 -0.42
CA PRO A 48 -26.21 -0.58 -1.48
C PRO A 48 -26.38 -1.20 -2.86
N ARG A 49 -25.75 -2.35 -3.12
CA ARG A 49 -25.87 -3.10 -4.37
C ARG A 49 -27.30 -3.56 -4.65
N ILE A 50 -28.00 -4.08 -3.64
CA ILE A 50 -29.39 -4.53 -3.77
C ILE A 50 -30.33 -3.32 -3.92
N ASN A 51 -30.12 -2.25 -3.16
CA ASN A 51 -30.93 -1.03 -3.28
C ASN A 51 -30.79 -0.39 -4.66
N LEU A 52 -29.57 -0.26 -5.17
CA LEU A 52 -29.34 0.24 -6.52
C LEU A 52 -30.00 -0.66 -7.57
N ALA A 53 -29.89 -1.98 -7.45
CA ALA A 53 -30.57 -2.91 -8.35
C ALA A 53 -32.10 -2.77 -8.32
N ASN A 54 -32.71 -2.57 -7.14
CA ASN A 54 -34.15 -2.34 -7.01
C ASN A 54 -34.59 -1.00 -7.64
N MET A 55 -33.69 -0.01 -7.68
CA MET A 55 -33.90 1.26 -8.39
C MET A 55 -33.60 1.15 -9.90
N GLY A 56 -33.16 -0.02 -10.39
CA GLY A 56 -32.75 -0.20 -11.79
C GLY A 56 -31.35 0.34 -12.12
N LEU A 57 -30.53 0.62 -11.10
CA LEU A 57 -29.19 1.19 -11.22
C LEU A 57 -28.08 0.13 -11.05
N ALA A 58 -27.00 0.29 -11.81
CA ALA A 58 -25.81 -0.54 -11.65
C ALA A 58 -24.95 -0.07 -10.46
N SER A 59 -24.51 -0.99 -9.61
CA SER A 59 -23.57 -0.67 -8.51
C SER A 59 -22.14 -0.43 -8.99
N THR A 60 -21.75 -1.02 -10.12
CA THR A 60 -20.38 -1.05 -10.64
C THR A 60 -20.35 -0.61 -12.10
N VAL A 61 -20.34 0.70 -12.34
CA VAL A 61 -20.42 1.29 -13.70
C VAL A 61 -19.22 0.91 -14.58
N ASN A 62 -18.03 0.77 -14.00
CA ASN A 62 -16.78 0.54 -14.74
C ASN A 62 -16.26 -0.91 -14.65
N GLU A 63 -17.09 -1.88 -14.31
CA GLU A 63 -16.63 -3.27 -14.16
C GLU A 63 -16.09 -3.84 -15.47
N SER A 64 -16.71 -3.50 -16.61
CA SER A 64 -16.24 -3.89 -17.94
C SER A 64 -14.97 -3.15 -18.37
N VAL A 65 -14.79 -1.91 -17.92
CA VAL A 65 -13.62 -1.09 -18.24
C VAL A 65 -12.38 -1.56 -17.49
N SER A 66 -12.52 -1.93 -16.22
CA SER A 66 -11.42 -2.42 -15.39
C SER A 66 -10.84 -3.76 -15.87
N LYS A 67 -11.64 -4.59 -16.55
CA LYS A 67 -11.17 -5.83 -17.18
C LYS A 67 -10.19 -5.60 -18.34
N ARG A 68 -10.15 -4.41 -18.94
CA ARG A 68 -9.16 -4.06 -19.97
C ARG A 68 -7.74 -3.88 -19.42
N ASN A 69 -7.60 -3.58 -18.12
CA ASN A 69 -6.30 -3.45 -17.46
C ASN A 69 -5.84 -4.73 -16.76
N LEU A 70 -6.66 -5.78 -16.76
CA LEU A 70 -6.35 -7.08 -16.20
C LEU A 70 -6.54 -8.15 -17.27
N GLY A 71 -5.65 -8.13 -18.26
CA GLY A 71 -5.34 -9.25 -19.17
C GLY A 71 -6.52 -10.03 -19.77
N GLN A 72 -6.79 -9.76 -21.05
CA GLN A 72 -7.47 -10.67 -21.99
C GLN A 72 -8.93 -11.07 -21.67
N THR A 73 -9.83 -10.58 -22.50
CA THR A 73 -10.83 -11.40 -23.23
C THR A 73 -11.56 -10.45 -24.18
N LEU A 74 -11.16 -10.44 -25.46
CA LEU A 74 -12.01 -9.90 -26.53
C LEU A 74 -13.08 -10.96 -26.84
N PRO A 75 -14.33 -10.58 -27.15
CA PRO A 75 -15.29 -11.50 -27.76
C PRO A 75 -14.85 -11.84 -29.19
N ASP A 76 -15.02 -13.12 -29.55
CA ASP A 76 -14.88 -13.63 -30.92
C ASP A 76 -15.78 -12.83 -31.88
N GLY A 77 -15.20 -12.34 -32.97
CA GLY A 77 -15.99 -11.91 -34.15
C GLY A 77 -15.96 -10.43 -34.54
N VAL A 78 -14.84 -9.70 -34.36
CA VAL A 78 -14.62 -8.46 -35.12
C VAL A 78 -13.24 -8.40 -35.76
N ASP A 79 -13.26 -8.08 -37.03
CA ASP A 79 -12.19 -8.29 -38.02
C ASP A 79 -11.05 -7.27 -37.83
N GLY A 80 -10.09 -7.64 -36.98
CA GLY A 80 -8.73 -7.93 -37.42
C GLY A 80 -7.84 -6.93 -38.19
N GLU A 81 -8.19 -5.67 -38.50
CA GLU A 81 -7.31 -4.87 -39.39
C GLU A 81 -6.84 -3.47 -38.94
N HIS A 82 -7.14 -2.95 -37.75
CA HIS A 82 -6.76 -1.54 -37.43
C HIS A 82 -6.05 -1.27 -36.08
N LEU A 83 -5.48 -2.29 -35.42
CA LEU A 83 -4.69 -2.08 -34.19
C LEU A 83 -3.31 -2.77 -34.17
N ARG A 84 -2.63 -2.79 -35.32
CA ARG A 84 -1.18 -3.08 -35.37
C ARG A 84 -0.42 -1.88 -35.93
N ARG A 85 -0.34 -0.80 -35.16
CA ARG A 85 0.66 0.25 -35.42
C ARG A 85 1.90 -0.02 -34.58
N LYS A 86 3.01 -0.31 -35.27
CA LYS A 86 4.36 -0.43 -34.70
C LYS A 86 4.68 0.79 -33.83
N LYS A 87 5.32 0.56 -32.69
CA LYS A 87 6.15 1.58 -32.04
C LYS A 87 7.31 1.88 -33.00
N GLU A 88 7.29 3.07 -33.57
CA GLU A 88 8.47 3.66 -34.19
C GLU A 88 8.88 4.86 -33.34
N ASP A 89 10.07 4.75 -32.77
CA ASP A 89 10.78 5.83 -32.11
C ASP A 89 11.17 6.87 -33.18
N GLY A 90 10.53 8.03 -33.15
CA GLY A 90 10.81 9.12 -34.09
C GLY A 90 10.25 10.41 -33.55
N LYS A 91 11.12 11.19 -32.89
CA LYS A 91 10.85 12.56 -32.45
C LYS A 91 10.32 13.35 -33.64
N THR A 92 9.04 13.73 -33.60
CA THR A 92 8.48 14.71 -34.52
C THR A 92 9.26 16.01 -34.36
N ALA A 93 9.76 16.57 -35.46
CA ALA A 93 10.45 17.85 -35.46
C ALA A 93 9.55 18.91 -34.80
N ILE A 94 10.08 19.58 -33.77
CA ILE A 94 9.39 20.67 -33.07
C ILE A 94 9.51 21.88 -33.98
N GLU A 95 8.39 22.34 -34.56
CA GLU A 95 8.36 23.58 -35.32
C GLU A 95 8.67 24.76 -34.37
N LEU A 96 9.44 25.73 -34.85
CA LEU A 96 10.16 26.76 -34.07
C LEU A 96 9.26 27.70 -33.22
N PHE A 97 7.95 27.49 -33.22
CA PHE A 97 6.94 28.29 -32.52
C PHE A 97 6.11 27.52 -31.48
N ASP A 98 6.29 26.20 -31.32
CA ASP A 98 5.66 25.41 -30.26
C ASP A 98 6.57 25.38 -29.02
N ILE A 99 6.74 26.52 -28.36
CA ILE A 99 7.21 26.53 -26.97
C ILE A 99 5.96 26.23 -26.13
N PRO A 100 5.81 25.03 -25.55
CA PRO A 100 4.69 24.78 -24.64
C PRO A 100 4.74 25.79 -23.50
N GLU A 101 3.60 26.42 -23.18
CA GLU A 101 3.48 27.21 -21.96
C GLU A 101 3.97 26.36 -20.78
N SER A 102 4.91 26.90 -20.02
CA SER A 102 5.73 26.21 -19.00
C SER A 102 4.94 25.62 -17.82
N ASP A 103 3.61 25.52 -17.91
CA ASP A 103 2.69 25.16 -16.82
C ASP A 103 2.24 23.69 -16.81
N ASP A 104 2.50 22.91 -17.88
CA ASP A 104 2.16 21.48 -17.94
C ASP A 104 3.32 20.57 -17.50
N ILE A 105 3.99 20.91 -16.40
CA ILE A 105 4.86 19.95 -15.73
C ILE A 105 3.95 18.95 -15.00
N PRO A 106 3.99 17.64 -15.31
CA PRO A 106 3.18 16.66 -14.59
C PRO A 106 3.52 16.74 -13.11
N LYS A 107 2.55 17.19 -12.29
CA LYS A 107 2.70 17.27 -10.84
C LYS A 107 3.06 15.88 -10.33
N ARG A 108 4.28 15.74 -9.81
CA ARG A 108 4.75 14.47 -9.22
C ARG A 108 3.71 14.00 -8.19
N THR A 109 3.33 12.73 -8.26
CA THR A 109 2.39 12.14 -7.31
C THR A 109 2.95 12.25 -5.88
N LYS A 110 2.09 12.26 -4.85
CA LYS A 110 2.52 12.37 -3.45
C LYS A 110 3.60 11.34 -3.09
N SER A 111 3.51 10.13 -3.64
CA SER A 111 4.52 9.06 -3.46
C SER A 111 5.85 9.33 -4.16
N GLN A 112 5.86 10.11 -5.25
CA GLN A 112 7.07 10.56 -5.94
C GLN A 112 7.72 11.76 -5.23
N VAL A 113 6.95 12.52 -4.45
CA VAL A 113 7.45 13.66 -3.66
C VAL A 113 7.93 13.23 -2.27
N MET A 114 7.26 12.25 -1.64
CA MET A 114 7.66 11.75 -0.33
C MET A 114 8.86 10.83 -0.42
N LEU A 115 9.78 10.95 0.56
CA LEU A 115 10.90 10.02 0.68
C LEU A 115 10.37 8.59 0.96
N PRO A 116 10.95 7.56 0.33
CA PRO A 116 10.58 6.17 0.61
C PRO A 116 10.76 5.74 2.07
N LEU A 117 11.65 6.44 2.79
CA LEU A 117 11.92 6.24 4.22
C LEU A 117 12.14 7.62 4.87
N SER A 118 11.50 7.86 6.02
CA SER A 118 11.65 9.11 6.79
C SER A 118 13.10 9.34 7.19
N VAL A 119 13.51 10.59 7.40
CA VAL A 119 14.88 10.92 7.83
C VAL A 119 15.19 10.28 9.19
N GLU A 120 14.26 10.37 10.14
CA GLU A 120 14.39 9.74 11.46
C GLU A 120 14.53 8.21 11.36
N ASP A 121 13.76 7.58 10.47
CA ASP A 121 13.85 6.14 10.22
C ASP A 121 15.19 5.76 9.58
N GLN A 122 15.75 6.62 8.70
CA GLN A 122 17.08 6.40 8.11
C GLN A 122 18.17 6.48 9.19
N GLU A 123 18.13 7.49 10.06
CA GLU A 123 19.08 7.64 11.18
C GLU A 123 19.00 6.46 12.14
N TYR A 124 17.78 6.06 12.49
CA TYR A 124 17.53 4.92 13.34
C TYR A 124 18.10 3.61 12.76
N VAL A 125 17.81 3.32 11.48
CA VAL A 125 18.33 2.13 10.80
C VAL A 125 19.86 2.18 10.68
N ALA A 126 20.43 3.35 10.37
CA ALA A 126 21.88 3.52 10.29
C ALA A 126 22.57 3.24 11.64
N ARG A 127 22.03 3.76 12.76
CA ARG A 127 22.54 3.44 14.12
C ARG A 127 22.49 1.95 14.41
N CYS A 128 21.38 1.30 14.06
CA CYS A 128 21.21 -0.14 14.25
C CYS A 128 22.19 -0.97 13.42
N MET A 129 22.34 -0.63 12.14
CA MET A 129 23.23 -1.29 11.19
C MET A 129 24.71 -1.05 11.49
N ALA A 130 25.08 0.10 12.04
CA ALA A 130 26.46 0.41 12.42
C ALA A 130 27.02 -0.57 13.46
N LYS A 131 26.18 -1.08 14.37
CA LYS A 131 26.61 -2.00 15.42
C LYS A 131 26.46 -3.48 15.04
N HIS A 132 25.37 -3.85 14.37
CA HIS A 132 25.02 -5.26 14.12
C HIS A 132 25.09 -5.68 12.65
N GLY A 133 25.33 -4.76 11.71
CA GLY A 133 25.36 -5.07 10.28
C GLY A 133 24.00 -5.58 9.77
N ASP A 134 23.98 -6.80 9.24
CA ASP A 134 22.81 -7.51 8.70
C ASP A 134 22.13 -8.47 9.70
N ASP A 135 22.68 -8.62 10.92
CA ASP A 135 22.13 -9.50 11.95
C ASP A 135 20.88 -8.91 12.64
N TYR A 136 19.74 -8.94 11.96
CA TYR A 136 18.47 -8.38 12.47
C TYR A 136 18.00 -9.03 13.78
N SER A 137 18.34 -10.31 14.02
CA SER A 137 17.96 -11.01 15.25
C SER A 137 18.72 -10.46 16.47
N LYS A 138 20.00 -10.07 16.30
CA LYS A 138 20.79 -9.42 17.37
C LYS A 138 20.33 -7.97 17.56
N MET A 139 20.11 -7.27 16.45
CA MET A 139 19.59 -5.90 16.43
C MET A 139 18.26 -5.76 17.20
N SER A 140 17.33 -6.71 17.01
CA SER A 140 16.04 -6.70 17.72
C SER A 140 16.17 -6.87 19.24
N ARG A 141 17.20 -7.57 19.72
CA ARG A 141 17.45 -7.86 21.14
C ARG A 141 18.25 -6.75 21.83
N ASP A 142 18.92 -5.89 21.07
CA ASP A 142 19.74 -4.82 21.62
C ASP A 142 18.88 -3.63 22.04
N ILE A 143 18.39 -3.68 23.27
CA ILE A 143 17.49 -2.68 23.87
C ILE A 143 18.10 -1.26 23.84
N LYS A 144 19.43 -1.12 23.81
CA LYS A 144 20.08 0.19 23.85
C LYS A 144 20.09 0.86 22.49
N VAL A 145 20.23 0.08 21.42
CA VAL A 145 20.30 0.61 20.05
C VAL A 145 18.91 0.61 19.41
N ASN A 146 18.11 -0.42 19.69
CA ASN A 146 16.70 -0.52 19.33
C ASN A 146 15.83 0.11 20.43
N ASP A 147 15.95 1.44 20.59
CA ASP A 147 15.16 2.22 21.55
C ASP A 147 13.64 2.05 21.32
N MET A 148 13.21 1.96 20.05
CA MET A 148 11.81 1.76 19.65
C MET A 148 11.30 0.32 19.81
N GLN A 149 12.12 -0.61 20.33
CA GLN A 149 11.77 -2.01 20.57
C GLN A 149 11.10 -2.70 19.37
N HIS A 150 11.56 -2.38 18.16
CA HIS A 150 11.06 -2.95 16.93
C HIS A 150 11.34 -4.44 16.83
N THR A 151 10.35 -5.18 16.30
CA THR A 151 10.49 -6.61 16.03
C THR A 151 11.45 -6.85 14.87
N GLU A 152 12.04 -8.05 14.81
CA GLU A 152 12.97 -8.46 13.75
C GLU A 152 12.40 -8.20 12.34
N ASN A 153 11.12 -8.53 12.13
CA ASN A 153 10.45 -8.34 10.84
C ASN A 153 10.34 -6.85 10.46
N LYS A 154 10.16 -5.96 11.43
CA LYS A 154 10.08 -4.51 11.17
C LYS A 154 11.45 -3.98 10.80
N LEU A 155 12.50 -4.37 11.55
CA LEU A 155 13.89 -3.99 11.26
C LEU A 155 14.34 -4.49 9.88
N ARG A 156 14.01 -5.73 9.52
CA ARG A 156 14.30 -6.30 8.20
C ARG A 156 13.66 -5.48 7.08
N LYS A 157 12.39 -5.10 7.23
CA LYS A 157 11.68 -4.27 6.22
C LYS A 157 12.28 -2.88 6.08
N MET A 158 12.62 -2.23 7.20
CA MET A 158 13.22 -0.90 7.17
C MET A 158 14.65 -0.95 6.64
N GLY A 159 15.44 -1.95 7.03
CA GLY A 159 16.78 -2.20 6.51
C GLY A 159 16.79 -2.47 5.01
N ALA A 160 15.91 -3.36 4.52
CA ALA A 160 15.77 -3.61 3.09
C ALA A 160 15.40 -2.35 2.31
N ARG A 161 14.49 -1.53 2.85
CA ARG A 161 14.17 -0.22 2.27
C ARG A 161 15.41 0.68 2.25
N PHE A 162 16.14 0.80 3.37
CA PHE A 162 17.34 1.62 3.53
C PHE A 162 18.44 1.29 2.50
N LEU A 163 18.65 0.01 2.25
CA LEU A 163 19.61 -0.49 1.25
C LEU A 163 19.21 -0.12 -0.19
N LEU A 164 17.90 -0.07 -0.47
CA LEU A 164 17.34 0.28 -1.78
C LEU A 164 17.31 1.79 -2.06
N LEU A 165 17.54 2.66 -1.06
CA LEU A 165 17.53 4.11 -1.32
C LEU A 165 18.66 4.53 -2.28
N GLU A 166 18.29 5.40 -3.22
CA GLU A 166 19.23 6.10 -4.10
C GLU A 166 20.04 7.15 -3.32
N GLU A 167 21.21 7.53 -3.84
CA GLU A 167 22.09 8.53 -3.21
C GLU A 167 21.38 9.87 -2.98
N GLY A 168 20.53 10.31 -3.92
CA GLY A 168 19.75 11.54 -3.75
C GLY A 168 18.60 11.46 -2.74
N GLN A 169 18.17 10.24 -2.38
CA GLN A 169 17.10 10.01 -1.41
C GLN A 169 17.64 9.76 0.00
N ARG A 170 18.91 9.36 0.10
CA ARG A 170 19.60 9.08 1.35
C ARG A 170 20.07 10.40 1.99
N ARG A 171 19.68 10.62 3.24
CA ARG A 171 20.09 11.78 4.04
C ARG A 171 21.15 11.44 5.09
N VAL A 172 21.39 10.15 5.32
CA VAL A 172 22.30 9.64 6.36
C VAL A 172 23.40 8.80 5.72
N GLU A 173 24.62 8.90 6.22
CA GLU A 173 25.75 8.10 5.75
C GLU A 173 25.53 6.60 5.96
N VAL A 174 26.00 5.78 5.01
CA VAL A 174 25.93 4.33 5.13
C VAL A 174 27.05 3.83 6.05
N PRO A 175 26.72 3.08 7.11
CA PRO A 175 27.73 2.48 7.98
C PRO A 175 28.67 1.54 7.22
N GLU A 176 29.96 1.53 7.58
CA GLU A 176 31.02 0.80 6.85
C GLU A 176 30.73 -0.68 6.66
N GLY A 177 30.23 -1.36 7.70
CA GLY A 177 29.88 -2.78 7.65
C GLY A 177 28.76 -3.14 6.67
N VAL A 178 28.00 -2.14 6.19
CA VAL A 178 26.85 -2.33 5.31
C VAL A 178 27.07 -1.71 3.92
N LYS A 179 28.17 -0.98 3.69
CA LYS A 179 28.52 -0.41 2.38
C LYS A 179 28.58 -1.46 1.27
N GLY A 180 29.13 -2.65 1.55
CA GLY A 180 29.20 -3.75 0.59
C GLY A 180 27.82 -4.32 0.20
N LEU A 181 26.86 -4.31 1.14
CA LEU A 181 25.49 -4.78 0.87
C LEU A 181 24.73 -3.81 -0.03
N VAL A 182 24.94 -2.50 0.10
CA VAL A 182 24.32 -1.49 -0.78
C VAL A 182 24.79 -1.68 -2.23
N LEU A 183 26.08 -1.94 -2.44
CA LEU A 183 26.63 -2.18 -3.79
C LEU A 183 26.08 -3.48 -4.41
N SER A 184 25.94 -4.54 -3.61
CA SER A 184 25.39 -5.82 -4.07
C SER A 184 23.92 -5.71 -4.50
N VAL A 185 23.10 -4.99 -3.72
CA VAL A 185 21.66 -4.80 -4.03
C VAL A 185 21.43 -3.96 -5.28
N ARG A 186 22.34 -3.03 -5.61
CA ARG A 186 22.26 -2.19 -6.83
C ARG A 186 22.81 -2.85 -8.09
N GLY A 187 23.61 -3.92 -7.94
CA GLY A 187 24.21 -4.64 -9.07
C GLY A 187 23.32 -5.73 -9.68
N GLN A 188 22.08 -5.89 -9.19
CA GLN A 188 21.10 -6.87 -9.67
C GLN A 188 19.97 -6.22 -10.47
#